data_AF-A0A379XKS7-F1
#
_entry.id   AF-A0A379XKS7-F1
#
_cell.length_a   1.000
_cell.length_b   1.000
_cell.length_c   1.000
_cell.angle_alpha   90.00
_cell.angle_beta   90.00
_cell.angle_gamma   90.00
#
_symmetry.space_group_name_H-M   'P 1'
#
loop_
_entity.id
_entity.type
_entity.pdbx_description
1 polymer ?
#
loop_
_entity_poly.entity_id
_entity_poly.type
_entity_poly.pdbx_seq_one_letter_code
_entity_poly.pdbx_strand_id
1 'polypeptide(L)'
;MSPGTLYHHFPSKEALIEAIILEDQERALTHFREPLEGVGLVDYLVESTIAVTREDCAQRALVVEIMAEGMRNPQVAEMLTNKYHTIIASLVARFNDAQAKGEIGADVDKEMAARLLLATTYGVLSDSSSAENARHVSFATTLRTMLTGLLKCNSAS
;
A
#
# COMPACT_ATOMS: atom_id res chain seq x y z
N MET A 1 -4.96 29.82 11.76
CA MET A 1 -4.61 29.02 12.96
C MET A 1 -3.49 29.74 13.71
N SER A 2 -3.63 29.97 15.02
CA SER A 2 -2.50 30.47 15.82
C SER A 2 -1.57 29.31 16.21
N PRO A 3 -0.26 29.53 16.46
CA PRO A 3 0.62 28.49 16.99
C PRO A 3 0.07 27.84 18.27
N GLY A 4 -0.59 28.62 19.14
CA GLY A 4 -1.21 28.10 20.37
C GLY A 4 -2.39 27.15 20.13
N THR A 5 -3.16 27.37 19.06
CA THR A 5 -4.25 26.46 18.66
C THR A 5 -3.70 25.14 18.10
N LEU A 6 -2.59 25.19 17.37
CA LEU A 6 -1.95 23.97 16.82
C LEU A 6 -1.41 23.09 17.94
N TYR A 7 -0.69 23.66 18.92
CA TYR A 7 -0.14 22.90 20.05
C TYR A 7 -1.19 22.36 21.03
N HIS A 8 -2.40 22.92 21.01
CA HIS A 8 -3.53 22.36 21.76
C HIS A 8 -4.03 21.04 21.13
N HIS A 9 -3.95 20.91 19.80
CA HIS A 9 -4.36 19.68 19.10
C HIS A 9 -3.21 18.69 18.94
N PHE A 10 -1.98 19.18 18.73
CA PHE A 10 -0.79 18.36 18.52
C PHE A 10 0.34 18.85 19.42
N PRO A 11 0.64 18.15 20.53
CA PRO A 11 1.63 18.59 21.50
C PRO A 11 3.06 18.61 20.94
N SER A 12 3.32 17.90 19.83
CA SER A 12 4.61 17.90 19.13
C SER A 12 4.44 17.68 17.62
N LYS A 13 5.54 17.81 16.87
CA LYS A 13 5.57 17.48 15.44
C LYS A 13 5.32 15.99 15.22
N GLU A 14 5.82 15.13 16.09
CA GLU A 14 5.65 13.69 16.04
C GLU A 14 4.19 13.30 16.23
N ALA A 15 3.44 13.99 17.11
CA ALA A 15 2.01 13.77 17.27
C ALA A 15 1.21 14.13 15.99
N LEU A 16 1.66 15.16 15.26
CA LEU A 16 1.08 15.52 13.97
C LEU A 16 1.43 14.49 12.88
N ILE A 17 2.69 14.01 12.84
CA ILE A 17 3.12 12.94 11.93
C ILE A 17 2.34 11.65 12.20
N GLU A 18 2.16 11.28 13.47
CA GLU A 18 1.39 10.11 13.87
C GLU A 18 -0.05 10.17 13.34
N ALA A 19 -0.73 11.30 13.51
CA ALA A 19 -2.07 11.48 12.96
C ALA A 19 -2.11 11.34 11.43
N ILE A 20 -1.13 11.90 10.71
CA ILE A 20 -1.02 11.75 9.25
C ILE A 20 -0.78 10.28 8.86
N ILE A 21 0.08 9.57 9.59
CA ILE A 21 0.35 8.14 9.36
C ILE A 21 -0.93 7.32 9.54
N LEU A 22 -1.72 7.61 10.59
CA LEU A 22 -2.98 6.93 10.87
C LEU A 22 -4.04 7.23 9.80
N GLU A 23 -4.13 8.47 9.32
CA GLU A 23 -5.01 8.82 8.20
C GLU A 23 -4.62 8.08 6.91
N ASP A 24 -3.32 8.00 6.61
CA ASP A 24 -2.83 7.25 5.44
C ASP A 24 -3.02 5.74 5.58
N GLN A 25 -2.84 5.21 6.78
CA GLN A 25 -3.17 3.83 7.10
C GLN A 25 -4.65 3.54 6.83
N GLU A 26 -5.57 4.39 7.32
CA GLU A 26 -7.00 4.18 7.13
C GLU A 26 -7.37 4.19 5.64
N ARG A 27 -6.81 5.13 4.86
CA ARG A 27 -6.98 5.14 3.39
C ARG A 27 -6.48 3.86 2.73
N ALA A 28 -5.32 3.34 3.13
CA ALA A 28 -4.81 2.07 2.61
C ALA A 28 -5.73 0.89 2.99
N LEU A 29 -6.32 0.92 4.19
CA LEU A 29 -7.19 -0.15 4.68
C LEU A 29 -8.55 -0.19 4.00
N THR A 30 -9.11 0.93 3.55
CA THR A 30 -10.42 0.91 2.85
C THR A 30 -10.39 0.03 1.60
N HIS A 31 -9.23 -0.12 0.96
CA HIS A 31 -9.07 -1.02 -0.19
C HIS A 31 -9.11 -2.51 0.18
N PHE A 32 -8.65 -2.88 1.38
CA PHE A 32 -8.46 -4.29 1.73
C PHE A 32 -9.30 -4.76 2.91
N ARG A 33 -10.18 -3.93 3.47
CA ARG A 33 -10.97 -4.25 4.66
C ARG A 33 -12.02 -5.33 4.39
N GLU A 34 -12.70 -5.25 3.24
CA GLU A 34 -13.78 -6.17 2.88
C GLU A 34 -13.30 -7.25 1.90
N PRO A 35 -13.92 -8.45 1.89
CA PRO A 35 -13.67 -9.45 0.87
C PRO A 35 -13.94 -8.90 -0.53
N LEU A 36 -13.12 -9.32 -1.50
CA LEU A 36 -13.31 -8.93 -2.90
C LEU A 36 -14.48 -9.69 -3.52
N GLU A 37 -15.44 -8.93 -4.05
CA GLU A 37 -16.59 -9.44 -4.81
C GLU A 37 -16.56 -8.90 -6.25
N GLY A 38 -16.85 -9.76 -7.23
CA GLY A 38 -16.96 -9.37 -8.64
C GLY A 38 -15.65 -9.03 -9.36
N VAL A 39 -14.50 -9.09 -8.68
CA VAL A 39 -13.17 -8.84 -9.26
C VAL A 39 -12.15 -9.85 -8.71
N GLY A 40 -11.27 -10.36 -9.58
CA GLY A 40 -10.20 -11.27 -9.17
C GLY A 40 -9.10 -10.53 -8.40
N LEU A 41 -8.39 -11.23 -7.50
CA LEU A 41 -7.40 -10.59 -6.62
C LEU A 41 -6.33 -9.82 -7.40
N VAL A 42 -5.75 -10.43 -8.45
CA VAL A 42 -4.67 -9.79 -9.21
C VAL A 42 -5.15 -8.53 -9.94
N ASP A 43 -6.35 -8.58 -10.54
CA ASP A 43 -6.97 -7.42 -11.17
C ASP A 43 -7.11 -6.26 -10.18
N TYR A 44 -7.65 -6.57 -9.00
CA TYR A 44 -7.84 -5.60 -7.94
C TYR A 44 -6.52 -4.93 -7.50
N LEU A 45 -5.46 -5.72 -7.34
CA LEU A 45 -4.13 -5.21 -6.94
C LEU A 45 -3.50 -4.32 -8.02
N VAL A 46 -3.67 -4.67 -9.30
CA VAL A 46 -3.21 -3.86 -10.43
C VAL A 46 -3.95 -2.52 -10.44
N GLU A 47 -5.28 -2.55 -10.35
CA GLU A 47 -6.12 -1.36 -10.33
C GLU A 47 -5.81 -0.46 -9.14
N SER A 48 -5.63 -1.04 -7.95
CA SER A 48 -5.25 -0.31 -6.74
C SER A 48 -3.90 0.39 -6.89
N THR A 49 -2.91 -0.28 -7.47
CA THR A 49 -1.59 0.33 -7.72
C THR A 49 -1.67 1.46 -8.75
N ILE A 50 -2.50 1.32 -9.78
CA ILE A 50 -2.75 2.39 -10.74
C ILE A 50 -3.46 3.57 -10.06
N ALA A 51 -4.42 3.31 -9.18
CA ALA A 51 -5.14 4.35 -8.45
C ALA A 51 -4.19 5.21 -7.59
N VAL A 52 -3.20 4.59 -6.94
CA VAL A 52 -2.14 5.31 -6.19
C VAL A 52 -1.43 6.35 -7.06
N THR A 53 -1.22 6.08 -8.35
CA THR A 53 -0.56 7.05 -9.24
C THR A 53 -1.38 8.30 -9.52
N ARG A 54 -2.69 8.24 -9.26
CA ARG A 54 -3.68 9.31 -9.51
C ARG A 54 -4.05 10.09 -8.26
N GLU A 55 -3.53 9.68 -7.10
CA GLU A 55 -3.70 10.43 -5.85
C GLU A 55 -3.03 11.81 -5.92
N ASP A 56 -3.42 12.68 -5.00
CA ASP A 56 -2.87 14.03 -4.89
C ASP A 56 -1.34 13.99 -4.76
N CYS A 57 -0.66 14.84 -5.52
CA CYS A 57 0.80 14.84 -5.58
C CYS A 57 1.43 15.28 -4.24
N ALA A 58 0.82 16.23 -3.52
CA ALA A 58 1.33 16.67 -2.23
C ALA A 58 1.13 15.59 -1.16
N GLN A 59 0.01 14.85 -1.21
CA GLN A 59 -0.23 13.68 -0.37
C GLN A 59 0.83 12.60 -0.59
N ARG A 60 1.13 12.24 -1.85
CA ARG A 60 2.18 11.27 -2.18
C ARG A 60 3.56 11.74 -1.71
N ALA A 61 3.89 13.01 -1.93
CA ALA A 61 5.16 13.59 -1.48
C ALA A 61 5.29 13.53 0.06
N LEU A 62 4.22 13.79 0.79
CA LEU A 62 4.19 13.70 2.25
C LEU A 62 4.43 12.27 2.75
N VAL A 63 3.87 11.25 2.10
CA VAL A 63 4.15 9.84 2.42
C VAL A 63 5.64 9.54 2.26
N VAL A 64 6.26 10.01 1.18
CA VAL A 64 7.71 9.82 0.93
C VAL A 64 8.56 10.55 1.98
N GLU A 65 8.18 11.77 2.38
CA GLU A 65 8.89 12.51 3.44
C GLU A 65 8.84 11.76 4.77
N ILE A 66 7.69 11.20 5.14
CA ILE A 66 7.54 10.41 6.37
C ILE A 66 8.39 9.14 6.29
N MET A 67 8.42 8.45 5.13
CA MET A 67 9.30 7.30 4.92
C MET A 67 10.77 7.70 5.11
N ALA A 68 11.19 8.83 4.56
CA ALA A 68 12.56 9.34 4.71
C ALA A 68 12.88 9.73 6.17
N GLU A 69 11.91 10.29 6.91
CA GLU A 69 12.05 10.58 8.35
C GLU A 69 12.19 9.29 9.17
N GLY A 70 11.39 8.26 8.88
CA GLY A 70 11.49 6.96 9.56
C GLY A 70 12.87 6.31 9.43
N MET A 71 13.60 6.56 8.33
CA MET A 71 14.97 6.04 8.16
C MET A 71 16.00 6.68 9.11
N ARG A 72 15.69 7.83 9.72
CA ARG A 72 16.59 8.59 10.60
C ARG A 72 16.02 8.86 12.00
N ASN A 73 14.73 8.58 12.21
CA ASN A 73 14.01 8.83 13.45
C ASN A 73 13.32 7.53 13.92
N PRO A 74 13.86 6.88 14.98
CA PRO A 74 13.32 5.60 15.48
C PRO A 74 11.85 5.65 15.90
N GLN A 75 11.37 6.79 16.40
CA GLN A 75 9.98 6.96 16.81
C GLN A 75 9.05 6.91 15.58
N VAL A 76 9.42 7.58 14.48
CA VAL A 76 8.66 7.53 13.23
C VAL A 76 8.78 6.16 12.56
N ALA A 77 9.94 5.50 12.68
CA ALA A 77 10.14 4.13 12.20
C ALA A 77 9.17 3.13 12.87
N GLU A 78 8.95 3.27 14.18
CA GLU A 78 8.00 2.45 14.92
C GLU A 78 6.56 2.71 14.47
N MET A 79 6.18 3.97 14.27
CA MET A 79 4.86 4.34 13.72
C MET A 79 4.62 3.71 12.33
N LEU A 80 5.61 3.80 11.44
CA LEU A 80 5.54 3.17 10.11
C LEU A 80 5.47 1.64 10.19
N THR A 81 6.20 1.03 11.12
CA THR A 81 6.16 -0.42 11.35
C THR A 81 4.76 -0.87 11.75
N ASN A 82 4.11 -0.16 12.67
CA ASN A 82 2.73 -0.43 13.09
C ASN A 82 1.74 -0.27 11.93
N LYS A 83 1.92 0.77 11.11
CA LYS A 83 1.14 0.96 9.89
C LYS A 83 1.29 -0.21 8.92
N TYR A 84 2.52 -0.61 8.61
CA TYR A 84 2.78 -1.69 7.66
C TYR A 84 2.22 -3.02 8.16
N HIS A 85 2.37 -3.33 9.45
CA HIS A 85 1.76 -4.54 10.04
C HIS A 85 0.24 -4.58 9.85
N THR A 86 -0.44 -3.45 10.05
CA THR A 86 -1.90 -3.37 9.89
C THR A 86 -2.33 -3.57 8.44
N ILE A 87 -1.62 -2.98 7.49
CA ILE A 87 -1.89 -3.14 6.05
C ILE A 87 -1.59 -4.58 5.60
N ILE A 88 -0.45 -5.14 6.03
CA ILE A 88 -0.04 -6.51 5.69
C ILE A 88 -1.05 -7.53 6.20
N ALA A 89 -1.53 -7.40 7.45
CA ALA A 89 -2.55 -8.29 7.99
C ALA A 89 -3.83 -8.29 7.13
N SER A 90 -4.25 -7.13 6.63
CA SER A 90 -5.41 -7.01 5.73
C SER A 90 -5.15 -7.65 4.36
N LEU A 91 -3.97 -7.44 3.78
CA LEU A 91 -3.57 -8.09 2.52
C LEU A 91 -3.53 -9.62 2.65
N VAL A 92 -2.95 -10.13 3.75
CA VAL A 92 -2.88 -11.57 4.02
C VAL A 92 -4.28 -12.17 4.16
N ALA A 93 -5.23 -11.44 4.77
CA ALA A 93 -6.63 -11.87 4.81
C ALA A 93 -7.22 -12.04 3.40
N ARG A 94 -6.99 -11.08 2.50
CA ARG A 94 -7.43 -11.18 1.09
C ARG A 94 -6.72 -12.30 0.33
N PHE A 95 -5.45 -12.56 0.63
CA PHE A 95 -4.71 -13.68 0.05
C PHE A 95 -5.26 -15.03 0.53
N ASN A 96 -5.66 -15.14 1.79
CA ASN A 96 -6.32 -16.34 2.29
C ASN A 96 -7.67 -16.58 1.59
N ASP A 97 -8.48 -15.53 1.40
CA ASP A 97 -9.75 -15.62 0.67
C ASP A 97 -9.53 -16.09 -0.77
N ALA A 98 -8.57 -15.50 -1.48
CA ALA A 98 -8.21 -15.87 -2.85
C ALA A 98 -7.64 -17.29 -2.95
N GLN A 99 -6.84 -17.73 -1.96
CA GLN A 99 -6.31 -19.09 -1.91
C GLN A 99 -7.43 -20.12 -1.70
N ALA A 100 -8.42 -19.81 -0.84
CA ALA A 100 -9.59 -20.67 -0.65
C ALA A 100 -10.45 -20.79 -1.91
N LYS A 101 -10.47 -19.76 -2.77
CA LYS A 101 -11.12 -19.76 -4.09
C LYS A 101 -10.27 -20.41 -5.20
N GLY A 102 -9.02 -20.77 -4.92
CA GLY A 102 -8.09 -21.35 -5.91
C GLY A 102 -7.49 -20.32 -6.89
N GLU A 103 -7.57 -19.03 -6.61
CA GLU A 103 -7.03 -17.95 -7.46
C GLU A 103 -5.50 -17.81 -7.37
N ILE A 104 -4.91 -18.19 -6.23
CA ILE A 104 -3.47 -18.10 -5.96
C ILE A 104 -2.90 -19.45 -5.50
N GLY A 105 -1.58 -19.62 -5.61
CA GLY A 105 -0.91 -20.88 -5.29
C GLY A 105 -1.01 -21.28 -3.81
N ALA A 106 -0.99 -22.59 -3.54
CA ALA A 106 -1.10 -23.14 -2.18
C ALA A 106 0.14 -22.84 -1.30
N ASP A 107 1.32 -22.73 -1.92
CA ASP A 107 2.64 -22.64 -1.30
C ASP A 107 3.24 -21.21 -1.36
N VAL A 108 2.38 -20.20 -1.39
CA VAL A 108 2.78 -18.78 -1.30
C VAL A 108 3.04 -18.41 0.16
N ASP A 109 4.22 -17.84 0.42
CA ASP A 109 4.48 -17.09 1.65
C ASP A 109 3.72 -15.76 1.58
N LYS A 110 2.51 -15.75 2.14
CA LYS A 110 1.57 -14.61 2.03
C LYS A 110 2.08 -13.37 2.72
N GLU A 111 2.76 -13.52 3.86
CA GLU A 111 3.31 -12.42 4.64
C GLU A 111 4.43 -11.73 3.84
N MET A 112 5.36 -12.51 3.29
CA MET A 112 6.44 -11.95 2.47
C MET A 112 5.91 -11.39 1.14
N ALA A 113 4.95 -12.06 0.51
CA ALA A 113 4.31 -11.55 -0.69
C ALA A 113 3.62 -10.20 -0.45
N ALA A 114 2.92 -10.03 0.68
CA ALA A 114 2.27 -8.77 1.05
C ALA A 114 3.31 -7.66 1.28
N ARG A 115 4.45 -7.98 1.92
CA ARG A 115 5.55 -7.03 2.12
C ARG A 115 6.18 -6.57 0.80
N LEU A 116 6.42 -7.50 -0.13
CA LEU A 116 6.99 -7.20 -1.45
C LEU A 116 6.02 -6.40 -2.32
N LEU A 117 4.73 -6.73 -2.26
CA LEU A 117 3.67 -5.94 -2.90
C LEU A 117 3.68 -4.52 -2.35
N LEU A 118 3.68 -4.34 -1.02
CA LEU A 118 3.68 -3.03 -0.38
C LEU A 118 4.93 -2.22 -0.72
N ALA A 119 6.11 -2.85 -0.75
CA ALA A 119 7.35 -2.22 -1.20
C ALA A 119 7.25 -1.74 -2.65
N THR A 120 6.65 -2.53 -3.53
CA THR A 120 6.43 -2.15 -4.93
C THR A 120 5.44 -0.98 -5.04
N THR A 121 4.35 -1.01 -4.28
CA THR A 121 3.36 0.07 -4.23
C THR A 121 4.01 1.38 -3.78
N TYR A 122 4.83 1.37 -2.72
CA TYR A 122 5.55 2.57 -2.30
C TYR A 122 6.63 3.02 -3.29
N GLY A 123 7.29 2.08 -3.98
CA GLY A 123 8.20 2.39 -5.08
C GLY A 123 7.48 3.17 -6.20
N VAL A 124 6.33 2.66 -6.67
CA VAL A 124 5.47 3.34 -7.64
C VAL A 124 5.00 4.70 -7.10
N LEU A 125 4.57 4.77 -5.83
CA LEU A 125 4.13 6.02 -5.20
C LEU A 125 5.24 7.09 -5.21
N SER A 126 6.48 6.69 -4.96
CA SER A 126 7.64 7.57 -4.85
C SER A 126 8.21 8.07 -6.18
N ASP A 127 7.88 7.42 -7.29
CA ASP A 127 8.35 7.80 -8.61
C ASP A 127 7.45 8.90 -9.22
N SER A 128 8.05 10.05 -9.52
CA SER A 128 7.36 11.21 -10.10
C SER A 128 6.85 10.96 -11.51
N SER A 129 7.41 9.98 -12.22
CA SER A 129 6.98 9.56 -13.55
C SER A 129 5.84 8.52 -13.52
N SER A 130 5.49 7.97 -12.35
CA SER A 130 4.49 6.89 -12.24
C SER A 130 3.12 7.21 -12.83
N ALA A 131 2.67 8.47 -12.73
CA ALA A 131 1.40 8.88 -13.33
C ALA A 131 1.43 8.84 -14.86
N GLU A 132 2.59 9.10 -15.48
CA GLU A 132 2.78 8.95 -16.92
C GLU A 132 2.93 7.48 -17.29
N ASN A 133 3.76 6.73 -16.54
CA ASN A 133 3.97 5.30 -16.76
C ASN A 133 2.65 4.52 -16.76
N ALA A 134 1.76 4.82 -15.80
CA ALA A 134 0.45 4.17 -15.66
C ALA A 134 -0.55 4.49 -16.78
N ARG A 135 -0.27 5.44 -17.69
CA ARG A 135 -1.07 5.66 -18.90
C ARG A 135 -0.81 4.61 -19.98
N HIS A 136 0.34 3.97 -19.93
CA HIS A 136 0.67 2.92 -20.89
C HIS A 136 0.03 1.60 -20.47
N VAL A 137 -0.66 0.94 -21.41
CA VAL A 137 -1.25 -0.40 -21.18
C VAL A 137 -0.21 -1.42 -20.71
N SER A 138 1.05 -1.26 -21.13
CA SER A 138 2.16 -2.11 -20.72
C SER A 138 2.44 -2.04 -19.21
N PHE A 139 2.14 -0.94 -18.52
CA PHE A 139 2.28 -0.84 -17.07
C PHE A 139 1.38 -1.86 -16.38
N ALA A 140 0.08 -1.85 -16.70
CA ALA A 140 -0.89 -2.79 -16.15
C ALA A 140 -0.57 -4.24 -16.51
N THR A 141 -0.21 -4.51 -17.77
CA THR A 141 0.14 -5.86 -18.23
C THR A 141 1.39 -6.42 -17.54
N THR A 142 2.43 -5.59 -17.37
CA THR A 142 3.67 -6.01 -16.72
C THR A 142 3.48 -6.19 -15.23
N LEU A 143 2.77 -5.26 -14.57
CA LEU A 143 2.42 -5.37 -13.16
C LEU A 143 1.60 -6.64 -12.89
N ARG A 144 0.62 -6.95 -13.74
CA ARG A 144 -0.14 -8.21 -13.66
C ARG A 144 0.78 -9.42 -13.71
N THR A 145 1.71 -9.46 -14.66
CA THR A 145 2.67 -10.58 -14.81
C THR A 145 3.55 -10.74 -13.57
N MET A 146 4.00 -9.64 -12.99
CA MET A 146 4.78 -9.64 -11.74
C MET A 146 3.95 -10.19 -10.57
N LEU A 147 2.69 -9.77 -10.45
CA LEU A 147 1.81 -10.18 -9.35
C LEU A 147 1.32 -11.63 -9.48
N THR A 148 1.03 -12.11 -10.70
CA THR A 148 0.71 -13.53 -10.91
C THR A 148 1.89 -14.42 -10.58
N GLY A 149 3.12 -13.99 -10.91
CA GLY A 149 4.35 -14.68 -10.54
C GLY A 149 4.57 -14.70 -9.02
N LEU A 150 4.43 -13.55 -8.36
CA LEU A 150 4.56 -13.42 -6.90
C LEU A 150 3.56 -14.30 -6.14
N LEU A 151 2.31 -14.36 -6.62
CA LEU A 151 1.22 -15.10 -5.99
C LEU A 151 1.07 -16.53 -6.53
N LYS A 152 2.00 -16.99 -7.38
CA LYS A 152 1.99 -18.33 -7.98
C LYS A 152 0.61 -18.70 -8.54
N CYS A 153 -0.04 -17.76 -9.22
CA CYS A 153 -1.35 -18.00 -9.81
C CYS A 153 -1.25 -19.16 -10.79
N ASN A 154 -2.21 -20.09 -10.73
CA ASN A 154 -2.28 -21.16 -11.71
C ASN A 154 -2.54 -20.52 -13.08
N SER A 155 -1.60 -20.68 -14.02
CA SER A 155 -1.89 -20.41 -15.42
C SER A 155 -3.09 -21.27 -15.79
N ALA A 156 -4.20 -20.66 -16.18
CA ALA A 156 -5.36 -21.38 -16.70
C ALA A 156 -4.86 -22.35 -17.79
N SER A 157 -4.89 -23.64 -17.47
CA SER A 157 -4.64 -24.75 -18.39
C SER A 157 -5.80 -24.92 -19.35
#